data_AF-A0A7V8WS90-F1
#
_entry.id   AF-A0A7V8WS90-F1
#
_cell.length_a   1.000
_cell.length_b   1.000
_cell.length_c   1.000
_cell.angle_alpha   90.00
_cell.angle_beta   90.00
_cell.angle_gamma   90.00
#
_symmetry.space_group_name_H-M   'P 1'
#
loop_
_entity.id
_entity.type
_entity.pdbx_description
1 polymer ?
#
loop_
_entity_poly.entity_id
_entity_poly.type
_entity_poly.pdbx_seq_one_letter_code
_entity_poly.pdbx_strand_id
1 'polypeptide(L)'
;TAVAPAGMRGAPRSYAELATTAPVANLVLRFTSPTTFRQAGDHFLHPTPRLVFGSHLRRWRAFAPVALDALSLARLEHIRLVEVDLQHIDVDLTVARHPAITGWARYRVDGADDAFARQVATLAAYAAYCGTGARTSFGMGQTEWLA
;
A
#
# COMPACT_ATOMS: atom_id res chain seq x y z
N THR A 1 -24.17 -3.55 6.73
CA THR A 1 -23.85 -2.31 7.46
C THR A 1 -22.54 -1.78 6.93
N ALA A 2 -22.55 -0.67 6.18
CA ALA A 2 -21.34 -0.09 5.61
C ALA A 2 -20.47 0.44 6.75
N VAL A 3 -19.32 -0.19 6.97
CA VAL A 3 -18.28 0.35 7.85
C VAL A 3 -17.76 1.59 7.16
N ALA A 4 -18.04 2.77 7.72
CA ALA A 4 -17.41 4.01 7.26
C ALA A 4 -15.88 3.79 7.26
N PRO A 5 -15.14 4.21 6.22
CA PRO A 5 -13.70 4.08 6.24
C PRO A 5 -13.20 4.79 7.49
N ALA A 6 -12.42 4.08 8.31
CA ALA A 6 -11.73 4.72 9.41
C ALA A 6 -10.95 5.89 8.81
N GLY A 7 -11.35 7.11 9.16
CA GLY A 7 -10.59 8.29 8.80
C GLY A 7 -9.16 8.11 9.31
N MET A 8 -8.20 8.66 8.57
CA MET A 8 -6.78 8.61 8.91
C MET A 8 -6.59 8.93 10.40
N ARG A 9 -6.18 7.92 11.18
CA ARG A 9 -6.03 8.05 12.63
C ARG A 9 -4.74 8.82 12.93
N GLY A 10 -4.85 10.01 13.49
CA GLY A 10 -3.71 10.82 13.95
C GLY A 10 -3.57 12.18 13.25
N ALA A 11 -2.62 12.98 13.73
CA ALA A 11 -2.28 14.26 13.10
C ALA A 11 -1.72 14.03 11.69
N PRO A 12 -2.03 14.92 10.72
CA PRO A 12 -1.44 14.84 9.39
C PRO A 12 0.08 14.96 9.46
N ARG A 13 0.79 14.16 8.67
CA ARG A 13 2.26 14.16 8.57
C ARG A 13 2.69 14.64 7.19
N SER A 14 3.73 15.48 7.15
CA SER A 14 4.43 15.91 5.95
C SER A 14 5.29 14.77 5.35
N TYR A 15 5.72 14.94 4.09
CA TYR A 15 6.66 14.00 3.46
C TYR A 15 7.97 13.85 4.24
N ALA A 16 8.48 14.94 4.82
CA ALA A 16 9.70 14.91 5.63
C ALA A 16 9.51 14.09 6.90
N GLU A 17 8.38 14.23 7.59
CA GLU A 17 8.05 13.43 8.77
C GLU A 17 7.77 11.96 8.43
N LEU A 18 7.19 11.68 7.26
CA LEU A 18 7.03 10.30 6.79
C LEU A 18 8.39 9.65 6.51
N ALA A 19 9.35 10.38 5.92
CA ALA A 19 10.68 9.86 5.59
C ALA A 19 11.54 9.49 6.81
N THR A 20 11.20 10.01 8.01
CA THR A 20 11.89 9.68 9.26
C THR A 20 11.29 8.47 10.01
N THR A 21 10.25 7.84 9.45
CA THR A 21 9.62 6.63 10.03
C THR A 21 10.69 5.61 10.43
N ALA A 22 10.56 4.99 11.61
CA ALA A 22 11.54 4.00 12.07
C ALA A 22 11.55 2.77 11.14
N PRO A 23 12.72 2.13 10.89
CA PRO A 23 12.79 0.91 10.11
C PRO A 23 12.01 -0.21 10.79
N VAL A 24 11.34 -1.05 10.00
CA VAL A 24 10.59 -2.22 10.49
C VAL A 24 10.93 -3.47 9.69
N ALA A 25 11.05 -4.59 10.41
CA ALA A 25 11.26 -5.90 9.79
C ALA A 25 9.94 -6.55 9.35
N ASN A 26 8.83 -6.25 10.03
CA ASN A 26 7.51 -6.79 9.74
C ASN A 26 6.50 -5.64 9.73
N LEU A 27 5.51 -5.72 8.86
CA LEU A 27 4.43 -4.74 8.80
C LEU A 27 3.14 -5.39 8.28
N VAL A 28 1.99 -4.83 8.67
CA VAL A 28 0.68 -5.28 8.17
C VAL A 28 -0.04 -4.12 7.50
N LEU A 29 -0.48 -4.32 6.25
CA LEU A 29 -1.34 -3.36 5.56
C LEU A 29 -2.78 -3.86 5.58
N ARG A 30 -3.71 -2.99 5.98
CA ARG A 30 -5.15 -3.24 5.94
C ARG A 30 -5.79 -2.44 4.82
N PHE A 31 -6.46 -3.14 3.90
CA PHE A 31 -7.26 -2.58 2.82
C PHE A 31 -8.68 -2.30 3.35
N THR A 32 -8.92 -1.06 3.80
CA THR A 32 -10.19 -0.66 4.44
C THR A 32 -11.29 -0.32 3.44
N SER A 33 -10.95 -0.20 2.16
CA SER A 33 -11.89 -0.11 1.05
C SER A 33 -11.49 -1.09 -0.05
N PRO A 34 -12.42 -1.44 -0.96
CA PRO A 34 -12.12 -2.35 -2.07
C PRO A 34 -10.88 -1.93 -2.84
N THR A 35 -9.90 -2.83 -2.92
CA THR A 35 -8.60 -2.60 -3.56
C THR A 35 -8.43 -3.55 -4.73
N THR A 36 -8.04 -3.03 -5.88
CA THR A 36 -7.78 -3.83 -7.08
C THR A 36 -6.46 -3.39 -7.71
N PHE A 37 -5.75 -4.31 -8.33
CA PHE A 37 -4.52 -4.01 -9.05
C PHE A 37 -4.75 -4.24 -10.54
N ARG A 38 -4.13 -3.41 -11.38
CA ARG A 38 -4.11 -3.62 -12.83
C ARG A 38 -2.71 -3.88 -13.31
N GLN A 39 -2.53 -4.96 -14.06
CA GLN A 39 -1.30 -5.28 -14.75
C GLN A 39 -1.64 -5.85 -16.12
N ALA A 40 -1.03 -5.32 -17.19
CA ALA A 40 -1.26 -5.75 -18.58
C ALA A 40 -2.74 -5.80 -19.04
N GLY A 41 -3.61 -5.00 -18.43
CA GLY A 41 -5.05 -4.96 -18.76
C GLY A 41 -5.93 -5.73 -17.78
N ASP A 42 -5.39 -6.73 -17.09
CA ASP A 42 -6.14 -7.62 -16.21
C ASP A 42 -6.20 -7.14 -14.76
N HIS A 43 -7.22 -7.62 -14.05
CA HIS A 43 -7.41 -7.42 -12.62
C HIS A 43 -6.62 -8.47 -11.83
N PHE A 44 -5.80 -8.00 -10.89
CA PHE A 44 -5.09 -8.85 -9.95
C PHE A 44 -5.61 -8.57 -8.54
N LEU A 45 -5.96 -9.63 -7.83
CA LEU A 45 -6.56 -9.57 -6.49
C LEU A 45 -5.62 -10.06 -5.38
N HIS A 46 -4.39 -10.42 -5.74
CA HIS A 46 -3.39 -10.86 -4.78
C HIS A 46 -2.41 -9.70 -4.50
N PRO A 47 -2.29 -9.22 -3.25
CA PRO A 47 -1.54 -8.02 -2.91
C PRO A 47 -0.04 -8.31 -2.83
N THR A 48 0.57 -8.66 -3.97
CA THR A 48 2.01 -8.94 -4.03
C THR A 48 2.82 -7.69 -3.67
N PRO A 49 4.03 -7.84 -3.12
CA PRO A 49 4.86 -6.69 -2.74
C PRO A 49 5.12 -5.73 -3.91
N ARG A 50 5.38 -6.25 -5.12
CA ARG A 50 5.58 -5.42 -6.32
C ARG A 50 4.34 -4.60 -6.69
N LEU A 51 3.14 -5.15 -6.53
CA LEU A 51 1.89 -4.45 -6.83
C LEU A 51 1.60 -3.36 -5.79
N VAL A 52 1.75 -3.69 -4.51
CA VAL A 52 1.45 -2.81 -3.38
C VAL A 52 2.49 -1.70 -3.27
N PHE A 53 3.72 -2.03 -2.90
CA PHE A 53 4.79 -1.05 -2.68
C PHE A 53 5.24 -0.38 -3.98
N GLY A 54 5.13 -1.07 -5.12
CA GLY A 54 5.36 -0.42 -6.41
C GLY A 54 4.34 0.66 -6.72
N SER A 55 3.08 0.50 -6.32
CA SER A 55 2.06 1.55 -6.46
C SER A 55 2.34 2.74 -5.53
N HIS A 56 2.73 2.48 -4.28
CA HIS A 56 3.12 3.52 -3.33
C HIS A 56 4.36 4.28 -3.80
N LEU A 57 5.41 3.57 -4.23
CA LEU A 57 6.66 4.15 -4.69
C LEU A 57 6.47 5.05 -5.92
N ARG A 58 5.63 4.63 -6.89
CA ARG A 58 5.30 5.48 -8.04
C ARG A 58 4.62 6.79 -7.62
N ARG A 59 3.66 6.72 -6.70
CA ARG A 59 2.98 7.92 -6.17
C ARG A 59 3.90 8.78 -5.33
N TRP A 60 4.78 8.17 -4.54
CA TRP A 60 5.77 8.91 -3.77
C TRP A 60 6.68 9.69 -4.73
N ARG A 61 7.25 9.03 -5.74
CA ARG A 61 8.10 9.69 -6.76
C ARG A 61 7.38 10.78 -7.55
N ALA A 62 6.07 10.69 -7.72
CA ALA A 62 5.29 11.69 -8.45
C ALA A 62 5.01 12.96 -7.64
N PHE A 63 4.95 12.87 -6.31
CA PHE A 63 4.41 13.95 -5.46
C PHE A 63 5.32 14.40 -4.31
N ALA A 64 6.23 13.53 -3.84
CA ALA A 64 7.09 13.82 -2.70
C ALA A 64 8.33 14.63 -3.14
N PRO A 65 8.72 15.67 -2.38
CA PRO A 65 9.96 16.41 -2.64
C PRO A 65 11.21 15.68 -2.13
N VAL A 66 11.05 14.64 -1.31
CA VAL A 66 12.15 13.85 -0.72
C VAL A 66 12.30 12.54 -1.48
N ALA A 67 13.49 12.23 -1.97
CA ALA A 67 13.77 10.98 -2.66
C ALA A 67 13.89 9.78 -1.71
N LEU A 68 13.47 8.61 -2.17
CA LEU A 68 13.66 7.32 -1.47
C LEU A 68 14.69 6.49 -2.23
N ASP A 69 15.97 6.84 -2.07
CA ASP A 69 17.06 6.31 -2.89
C ASP A 69 17.43 4.85 -2.59
N ALA A 70 17.10 4.35 -1.39
CA ALA A 70 17.28 2.95 -1.07
C ALA A 70 16.20 2.08 -1.75
N LEU A 71 15.07 2.64 -2.19
CA LEU A 71 14.01 1.91 -2.89
C LEU A 71 14.15 1.96 -4.42
N SER A 72 14.08 0.77 -5.01
CA SER A 72 13.90 0.59 -6.45
C SER A 72 12.89 -0.52 -6.69
N LEU A 73 12.33 -0.59 -7.91
CA LEU A 73 11.39 -1.66 -8.27
C LEU A 73 12.04 -3.06 -8.20
N ALA A 74 13.35 -3.16 -8.43
CA ALA A 74 14.11 -4.39 -8.28
C ALA A 74 14.20 -4.80 -6.81
N ARG A 75 14.56 -3.86 -5.92
CA ARG A 75 14.71 -4.15 -4.49
C ARG A 75 13.40 -4.52 -3.78
N LEU A 76 12.23 -4.35 -4.41
CA LEU A 76 10.96 -4.84 -3.85
C LEU A 76 10.91 -6.37 -3.69
N GLU A 77 11.82 -7.12 -4.31
CA GLU A 77 11.97 -8.57 -4.10
C GLU A 77 12.44 -8.95 -2.68
N HIS A 78 13.05 -8.00 -1.96
CA HIS A 78 13.41 -8.15 -0.55
C HIS A 78 12.21 -8.07 0.39
N ILE A 79 11.02 -7.76 -0.12
CA ILE A 79 9.79 -7.77 0.66
C ILE A 79 9.06 -9.08 0.36
N ARG A 80 8.75 -9.85 1.40
CA ARG A 80 7.99 -11.08 1.30
C ARG A 80 6.57 -10.85 1.78
N LEU A 81 5.60 -11.37 1.04
CA LEU A 81 4.23 -11.54 1.56
C LEU A 81 4.23 -12.80 2.42
N VAL A 82 3.87 -12.66 3.69
CA VAL A 82 3.92 -13.72 4.69
C VAL A 82 2.57 -14.36 4.88
N GLU A 83 1.53 -13.53 5.02
CA GLU A 83 0.20 -13.98 5.39
C GLU A 83 -0.82 -12.99 4.86
N VAL A 84 -2.01 -13.52 4.54
CA VAL A 84 -3.13 -12.73 4.05
C VAL A 84 -4.43 -13.25 4.67
N ASP A 85 -5.33 -12.33 4.94
CA ASP A 85 -6.72 -12.59 5.25
C ASP A 85 -7.53 -11.60 4.41
N LEU A 86 -8.08 -12.12 3.31
CA LEU A 86 -8.70 -11.31 2.26
C LEU A 86 -10.11 -11.79 1.99
N GLN A 87 -11.00 -10.83 1.80
CA GLN A 87 -12.33 -11.06 1.27
C GLN A 87 -12.39 -10.52 -0.15
N HIS A 88 -12.88 -11.36 -1.06
CA HIS A 88 -13.17 -10.97 -2.43
C HIS A 88 -14.52 -10.25 -2.48
N ILE A 89 -14.55 -9.13 -3.19
CA ILE A 89 -15.76 -8.33 -3.39
C ILE A 89 -15.76 -7.76 -4.81
N ASP A 90 -16.94 -7.70 -5.42
CA ASP A 90 -17.14 -6.96 -6.66
C ASP A 90 -17.70 -5.57 -6.33
N VAL A 91 -17.14 -4.54 -6.97
CA VAL A 91 -17.62 -3.17 -6.85
C VAL A 91 -18.15 -2.70 -8.19
N ASP A 92 -19.41 -2.26 -8.20
CA ASP A 92 -19.98 -1.55 -9.35
C ASP A 92 -19.47 -0.11 -9.36
N LEU A 93 -18.57 0.21 -10.29
CA LEU A 93 -18.20 1.60 -10.57
C LEU A 93 -18.71 1.99 -11.94
N THR A 94 -19.53 3.03 -11.98
CA THR A 94 -20.16 3.55 -13.21
C THR A 94 -20.99 2.48 -13.92
N VAL A 95 -20.40 1.78 -14.91
CA VAL A 95 -21.06 0.81 -15.80
C VAL A 95 -20.41 -0.57 -15.80
N ALA A 96 -19.42 -0.83 -14.94
CA ALA A 96 -18.71 -2.11 -14.91
C ALA A 96 -18.46 -2.61 -13.49
N ARG A 97 -18.52 -3.95 -13.35
CA ARG A 97 -18.07 -4.66 -12.15
C ARG A 97 -16.55 -4.71 -12.12
N HIS A 98 -15.98 -4.35 -10.98
CA HIS A 98 -14.56 -4.43 -10.72
C HIS A 98 -14.29 -5.40 -9.57
N PRO A 99 -13.66 -6.55 -9.85
CA PRO A 99 -13.19 -7.43 -8.80
C PRO A 99 -12.15 -6.71 -7.93
N ALA A 100 -12.29 -6.87 -6.62
CA ALA A 100 -11.47 -6.21 -5.62
C ALA A 100 -11.32 -7.07 -4.36
N ILE A 101 -10.44 -6.63 -3.47
CA ILE A 101 -10.21 -7.22 -2.15
C ILE A 101 -10.38 -6.21 -1.04
N THR A 102 -10.83 -6.69 0.12
CA THR A 102 -10.70 -6.03 1.42
C THR A 102 -10.03 -7.00 2.40
N GLY A 103 -9.53 -6.52 3.52
CA GLY A 103 -8.87 -7.35 4.52
C GLY A 103 -7.46 -6.87 4.81
N TRP A 104 -6.52 -7.76 5.09
CA TRP A 104 -5.15 -7.39 5.41
C TRP A 104 -4.10 -8.35 4.84
N ALA A 105 -2.88 -7.83 4.71
CA ALA A 105 -1.71 -8.56 4.26
C ALA A 105 -0.50 -8.22 5.13
N ARG A 106 0.19 -9.25 5.62
CA ARG A 106 1.44 -9.14 6.39
C ARG A 106 2.64 -9.30 5.46
N TYR A 107 3.60 -8.39 5.61
CA TYR A 107 4.85 -8.39 4.88
C TYR A 107 6.04 -8.45 5.83
N ARG A 108 7.13 -9.04 5.35
CA ARG A 108 8.43 -9.06 6.02
C ARG A 108 9.51 -8.52 5.08
N VAL A 109 10.43 -7.75 5.63
CA VAL A 109 11.59 -7.20 4.93
C VAL A 109 12.78 -8.12 5.21
N ASP A 110 13.25 -8.81 4.18
CA ASP A 110 14.31 -9.83 4.26
C ASP A 110 15.63 -9.31 3.69
N GLY A 111 16.73 -9.47 4.45
CA GLY A 111 18.10 -9.28 3.97
C GLY A 111 18.42 -7.86 3.50
N ALA A 112 17.77 -6.85 4.08
CA ALA A 112 17.93 -5.46 3.69
C ALA A 112 18.56 -4.61 4.80
N ASP A 113 19.29 -3.56 4.38
CA ASP A 113 19.85 -2.55 5.28
C ASP A 113 18.75 -1.68 5.94
N ASP A 114 19.11 -1.00 7.03
CA ASP A 114 18.21 -0.11 7.78
C ASP A 114 17.61 1.01 6.92
N ALA A 115 18.34 1.49 5.91
CA ALA A 115 17.85 2.53 5.02
C ALA A 115 16.70 2.02 4.14
N PHE A 116 16.82 0.81 3.59
CA PHE A 116 15.74 0.15 2.85
C PHE A 116 14.55 -0.13 3.76
N ALA A 117 14.76 -0.75 4.93
CA ALA A 117 13.69 -1.05 5.88
C ALA A 117 12.92 0.21 6.31
N ARG A 118 13.63 1.32 6.53
CA ARG A 118 13.05 2.65 6.79
C ARG A 118 12.19 3.15 5.64
N GLN A 119 12.66 3.02 4.40
CA GLN A 119 11.91 3.51 3.26
C GLN A 119 10.69 2.62 2.95
N VAL A 120 10.76 1.32 3.23
CA VAL A 120 9.58 0.44 3.21
C VAL A 120 8.57 0.88 4.27
N ALA A 121 9.02 1.16 5.50
CA ALA A 121 8.16 1.69 6.56
C ALA A 121 7.53 3.03 6.18
N THR A 122 8.30 3.89 5.52
CA THR A 122 7.84 5.18 4.96
C THR A 122 6.70 4.96 3.96
N LEU A 123 6.84 4.01 3.03
CA LEU A 123 5.77 3.68 2.08
C LEU A 123 4.53 3.08 2.76
N ALA A 124 4.71 2.24 3.78
CA ALA A 124 3.61 1.70 4.57
C ALA A 124 2.82 2.83 5.28
N ALA A 125 3.53 3.76 5.92
CA ALA A 125 2.94 4.94 6.52
C ALA A 125 2.24 5.86 5.50
N TYR A 126 2.80 6.00 4.30
CA TYR A 126 2.24 6.79 3.20
C TYR A 126 0.97 6.18 2.57
N ALA A 127 0.74 4.88 2.75
CA ALA A 127 -0.42 4.18 2.18
C ALA A 127 -1.76 4.80 2.61
N ALA A 128 -1.83 5.36 3.83
CA ALA A 128 -3.01 6.05 4.36
C ALA A 128 -3.42 7.29 3.56
N TYR A 129 -2.46 7.91 2.86
CA TYR A 129 -2.65 9.14 2.09
C TYR A 129 -2.87 8.83 0.61
N CYS A 130 -2.05 7.94 0.05
CA CYS A 130 -2.02 7.74 -1.40
C CYS A 130 -2.90 6.58 -1.89
N GLY A 131 -3.38 5.75 -0.97
CA GLY A 131 -4.08 4.51 -1.26
C GLY A 131 -3.21 3.49 -2.01
N THR A 132 -3.79 2.35 -2.31
CA THR A 132 -3.14 1.20 -2.94
C THR A 132 -3.86 0.79 -4.22
N GLY A 133 -3.10 0.35 -5.22
CA GLY A 133 -3.68 -0.24 -6.43
C GLY A 133 -4.26 0.79 -7.40
N ALA A 134 -5.39 0.48 -8.03
CA ALA A 134 -6.02 1.29 -9.06
C ALA A 134 -7.31 1.99 -8.55
N ARG A 135 -7.76 3.00 -9.30
CA ARG A 135 -9.04 3.72 -9.07
C ARG A 135 -9.16 4.36 -7.69
N THR A 136 -8.05 4.82 -7.11
CA THR A 136 -8.05 5.46 -5.79
C THR A 136 -8.87 6.76 -5.73
N SER A 137 -9.02 7.46 -6.85
CA SER A 137 -9.90 8.63 -6.97
C SER A 137 -11.40 8.31 -6.91
N PHE A 138 -11.79 7.04 -7.06
CA PHE A 138 -13.17 6.57 -6.96
C PHE A 138 -13.50 5.97 -5.57
N GLY A 139 -12.67 6.24 -4.56
CA GLY A 139 -12.86 5.72 -3.20
C GLY A 139 -12.39 4.28 -3.00
N MET A 140 -11.71 3.69 -3.99
CA MET A 140 -11.03 2.39 -3.85
C MET A 140 -9.64 2.54 -3.23
N GLY A 141 -9.07 1.46 -2.72
CA GLY A 141 -7.65 1.40 -2.37
C GLY A 141 -7.26 2.09 -1.06
N GLN A 142 -8.18 2.63 -0.27
CA GLN A 142 -7.88 3.12 1.08
C GLN A 142 -7.17 2.01 1.88
N THR A 143 -5.97 2.34 2.36
CA THR A 143 -5.07 1.38 2.99
C THR A 143 -4.42 1.98 4.22
N GLU A 144 -4.35 1.23 5.31
CA GLU A 144 -3.74 1.67 6.55
C GLU A 144 -2.60 0.73 6.94
N TRP A 145 -1.55 1.27 7.55
CA TRP A 145 -0.53 0.46 8.21
C TRP A 145 -0.95 0.18 9.66
N LEU A 146 -1.00 -1.10 10.02
CA LEU A 146 -1.14 -1.56 11.39
C LEU A 146 0.29 -1.83 11.90
N ALA A 147 0.76 -0.98 12.81
CA ALA A 147 2.08 -1.08 13.43
C ALA A 147 2.25 -2.41 14.20
#